data_AF-A0A9D7MQ51-F1
#
_entry.id   AF-A0A9D7MQ51-F1
#
_cell.length_a   1.000
_cell.length_b   1.000
_cell.length_c   1.000
_cell.angle_alpha   90.00
_cell.angle_beta   90.00
_cell.angle_gamma   90.00
#
_symmetry.space_group_name_H-M   'P 1'
#
loop_
_entity.id
_entity.type
_entity.pdbx_description
1 polymer ?
#
loop_
_entity_poly.entity_id
_entity_poly.type
_entity_poly.pdbx_seq_one_letter_code
_entity_poly.pdbx_strand_id
1 'polypeptide(L)'
;MLLERIPDRIIKIIPDIIFNPELPFPIPDPEPDPGPFPGPFPGPDPRPNFSGSFRSKSILESPERRSSIGMEKRSLSGEAMASVKTIMAKEEITSMLMTKDIGAIKNVISNYFDIFHPIFCHISWLWPYFYRCDELKVVYTDNDGNFETDIYYNIFGDHPDLYFWVEALVNGVWTTVYKPGRACNTYWNYVCGSFVNIRVTDPRVVWECGEVLPGQIVWVKTIGHGTSVAHIQQDNSTGNLIQGVSMNRIGLSDKFESVGNFRRPFGKNLYFIVQFSSGLPTNGYKYYRWSYRKTRNADLSPASGSWKVVNNPIYKSYTYEYIGGDGNLHFDAKAFKLGPGDVGSGKDLYLIPPDSPYESPVNAVESNAHWDQNTISVSFDSTLDGDGLYEFKLELFNNSGNKVVNIPNAMFQIPHYNSFYPSVNAPADYLVNGGGGNCDAFTMNVRIDNSACQAEIYKMKVDGVETNPTCCGFVKYGPGSVLELAFRAYHPNNFADFSFTVQKGTCSDLVQTGATNASGMVIAGANGYARNFASIYTKSLTFADLLGICTSEGKAAFAEYLYLNALSTDGNSELNAFDASALAAFALEPM
;
A
#
# COMPACT_ATOMS: atom_id res chain seq x y z
N MET A 1 28.83 41.52 4.90
CA MET A 1 28.84 41.27 6.37
C MET A 1 29.26 42.51 7.17
N LEU A 2 28.60 42.83 8.30
CA LEU A 2 28.92 44.00 9.15
C LEU A 2 29.76 43.60 10.39
N LEU A 3 30.90 42.92 10.19
CA LEU A 3 31.80 42.49 11.27
C LEU A 3 32.24 43.63 12.20
N GLU A 4 32.33 44.85 11.68
CA GLU A 4 32.69 46.03 12.47
C GLU A 4 31.69 46.42 13.56
N ARG A 5 30.43 45.97 13.42
CA ARG A 5 29.37 46.26 14.40
C ARG A 5 29.27 45.20 15.50
N ILE A 6 30.08 44.15 15.46
CA ILE A 6 30.09 43.08 16.46
C ILE A 6 30.92 43.53 17.67
N PRO A 7 30.40 43.47 18.91
CA PRO A 7 31.14 43.86 20.09
C PRO A 7 32.43 43.04 20.26
N ASP A 8 33.54 43.68 20.61
CA ASP A 8 34.85 43.02 20.76
C ASP A 8 34.82 41.83 21.72
N ARG A 9 33.99 41.87 22.76
CA ARG A 9 33.80 40.76 23.71
C ARG A 9 33.30 39.47 23.03
N ILE A 10 32.50 39.59 21.97
CA ILE A 10 31.96 38.48 21.19
C ILE A 10 33.08 37.91 20.31
N ILE A 11 33.82 38.78 19.62
CA ILE A 11 34.95 38.41 18.76
C ILE A 11 36.06 37.69 19.55
N LYS A 12 36.37 38.14 20.77
CA LYS A 12 37.41 37.54 21.61
C LYS A 12 37.14 36.11 22.05
N ILE A 13 35.88 35.67 22.06
CA ILE A 13 35.49 34.31 22.50
C ILE A 13 35.67 33.30 21.35
N ILE A 14 35.67 33.75 20.09
CA ILE A 14 35.70 32.88 18.91
C ILE A 14 36.91 31.93 18.88
N PRO A 15 38.17 32.36 19.13
CA PRO A 15 39.30 31.44 19.17
C PRO A 15 39.09 30.28 20.16
N ASP A 16 38.51 30.55 21.33
CA ASP A 16 38.29 29.52 22.35
C ASP A 16 37.23 28.50 21.91
N ILE A 17 36.22 28.92 21.14
CA ILE A 17 35.23 28.02 20.51
C ILE A 17 35.89 27.06 19.50
N ILE A 18 36.85 27.58 18.71
CA ILE A 18 37.54 26.79 17.70
C ILE A 18 38.54 25.81 18.32
N PHE A 19 39.33 26.28 19.29
CA PHE A 19 40.36 25.45 19.93
C PHE A 19 39.78 24.51 21.00
N ASN A 20 38.62 24.82 21.56
CA ASN A 20 37.92 23.99 22.54
C ASN A 20 36.40 23.92 22.23
N PRO A 21 35.98 23.10 21.25
CA PRO A 21 34.60 23.06 20.75
C PRO A 21 33.56 22.41 21.70
N GLU A 22 33.77 22.46 23.02
CA GLU A 22 32.78 22.01 24.00
C GLU A 22 31.65 23.06 24.16
N LEU A 23 30.46 22.77 23.62
CA LEU A 23 29.29 23.65 23.73
C LEU A 23 28.72 23.60 25.17
N PRO A 24 28.59 24.74 25.89
CA PRO A 24 28.26 24.73 27.31
C PRO A 24 26.79 24.43 27.66
N PHE A 25 25.86 24.28 26.70
CA PHE A 25 24.44 23.98 26.99
C PHE A 25 23.78 23.14 25.89
N PRO A 26 22.85 22.23 26.22
CA PRO A 26 22.04 21.51 25.24
C PRO A 26 21.12 22.49 24.51
N ILE A 27 21.27 22.57 23.18
CA ILE A 27 20.44 23.41 22.32
C ILE A 27 19.26 22.54 21.85
N PRO A 28 17.99 22.93 22.11
CA PRO A 28 16.84 22.33 21.44
C PRO A 28 17.01 22.41 19.92
N ASP A 29 16.46 21.45 19.17
CA ASP A 29 16.38 21.58 17.70
C ASP A 29 15.82 22.97 17.34
N PRO A 30 16.27 23.59 16.24
CA PRO A 30 15.97 24.99 15.94
C PRO A 30 14.45 25.18 15.76
N GLU A 31 13.78 25.51 16.86
CA GLU A 31 12.48 26.18 16.86
C GLU A 31 12.58 27.47 16.04
N PRO A 32 11.47 27.97 15.46
CA PRO A 32 11.46 29.26 14.79
C PRO A 32 12.08 30.33 15.71
N ASP A 33 13.00 31.11 15.14
CA ASP A 33 13.84 32.10 15.84
C ASP A 33 13.01 32.90 16.87
N PRO A 34 13.36 32.91 18.17
CA PRO A 34 12.64 33.70 19.15
C PRO A 34 12.78 35.17 18.76
N GLY A 35 11.65 35.78 18.43
CA GLY A 35 11.55 37.21 18.17
C GLY A 35 12.06 38.06 19.36
N PRO A 36 12.22 39.37 19.18
CA PRO A 36 12.81 40.23 20.20
C PRO A 36 12.05 40.15 21.54
N PHE A 37 12.79 39.92 22.63
CA PHE A 37 12.26 39.74 23.99
C PHE A 37 11.34 40.90 24.45
N PRO A 38 10.07 40.65 24.81
CA PRO A 38 9.24 41.57 25.59
C PRO A 38 9.51 41.42 27.09
N GLY A 39 9.39 42.53 27.84
CA GLY A 39 9.71 42.65 29.28
C GLY A 39 8.84 41.84 30.28
N PRO A 40 8.97 42.12 31.60
CA PRO A 40 8.62 41.17 32.66
C PRO A 40 7.10 41.04 32.87
N PHE A 41 6.61 39.79 32.86
CA PHE A 41 5.23 39.44 33.19
C PHE A 41 5.04 39.15 34.70
N PRO A 42 3.89 39.54 35.29
CA PRO A 42 3.51 39.20 36.65
C PRO A 42 2.97 37.76 36.73
N GLY A 43 3.26 37.06 37.84
CA GLY A 43 2.93 35.64 38.03
C GLY A 43 1.44 35.37 38.31
N PRO A 44 0.95 34.12 38.10
CA PRO A 44 -0.39 33.73 38.47
C PRO A 44 -0.46 32.94 39.79
N ASP A 45 -1.51 33.24 40.56
CA ASP A 45 -1.99 32.52 41.74
C ASP A 45 -2.81 31.26 41.32
N PRO A 46 -3.05 30.30 42.23
CA PRO A 46 -3.35 28.90 41.93
C PRO A 46 -4.84 28.53 42.00
N ARG A 47 -5.20 27.34 41.48
CA ARG A 47 -6.22 26.35 41.94
C ARG A 47 -6.67 25.42 40.77
N PRO A 48 -7.44 24.33 41.00
CA PRO A 48 -7.21 23.23 41.96
C PRO A 48 -7.52 21.83 41.37
N ASN A 49 -7.00 20.80 42.05
CA ASN A 49 -7.43 19.40 42.16
C ASN A 49 -8.48 18.83 41.17
N PHE A 50 -8.04 17.82 40.41
CA PHE A 50 -8.88 16.67 40.08
C PHE A 50 -8.23 15.38 40.60
N SER A 51 -8.91 14.77 41.57
CA SER A 51 -8.61 13.47 42.17
C SER A 51 -9.00 12.32 41.24
N GLY A 52 -8.13 11.34 41.03
CA GLY A 52 -8.51 10.15 40.26
C GLY A 52 -7.44 9.08 40.05
N SER A 53 -6.77 8.65 41.12
CA SER A 53 -6.18 7.31 41.31
C SER A 53 -5.49 6.60 40.12
N PHE A 54 -4.20 6.86 39.93
CA PHE A 54 -3.26 5.82 39.48
C PHE A 54 -2.35 5.43 40.65
N ARG A 55 -2.51 4.19 41.12
CA ARG A 55 -1.67 3.58 42.13
C ARG A 55 -0.26 3.40 41.58
N SER A 56 0.68 4.04 42.26
CA SER A 56 2.11 3.78 42.22
C SER A 56 2.43 2.36 42.71
N LYS A 57 3.39 1.71 42.06
CA LYS A 57 4.30 0.79 42.75
C LYS A 57 5.65 1.47 42.90
N SER A 58 5.98 1.69 44.16
CA SER A 58 7.25 2.13 44.71
C SER A 58 8.40 1.25 44.22
N ILE A 59 9.50 1.89 43.79
CA ILE A 59 10.84 1.35 43.93
C ILE A 59 11.57 2.30 44.86
N LEU A 60 11.73 1.86 46.10
CA LEU A 60 12.68 2.41 47.07
C LEU A 60 14.10 2.29 46.51
N GLU A 61 14.68 3.46 46.29
CA GLU A 61 16.05 3.87 46.60
C GLU A 61 17.09 2.76 46.85
N SER A 62 17.99 2.59 45.88
CA SER A 62 19.37 2.18 46.10
C SER A 62 20.32 3.32 45.64
N PRO A 63 21.43 3.61 46.34
CA PRO A 63 22.21 4.84 46.16
C PRO A 63 23.08 4.90 44.88
N GLU A 64 22.96 3.94 43.97
CA GLU A 64 23.84 3.83 42.80
C GLU A 64 23.28 4.53 41.54
N ARG A 65 22.12 5.20 41.62
CA ARG A 65 21.54 6.00 40.51
C ARG A 65 21.76 7.51 40.65
N ARG A 66 22.93 7.94 41.13
CA ARG A 66 23.37 9.35 41.02
C ARG A 66 24.33 9.61 39.85
N SER A 67 24.59 8.63 38.98
CA SER A 67 25.45 8.79 37.80
C SER A 67 24.69 9.03 36.48
N SER A 68 23.37 9.20 36.49
CA SER A 68 22.57 9.30 35.26
C SER A 68 21.57 10.47 35.25
N ILE A 69 22.00 11.65 35.70
CA ILE A 69 21.55 12.90 35.05
C ILE A 69 22.65 13.23 34.06
N GLY A 70 22.68 12.47 32.96
CA GLY A 70 23.52 12.75 31.81
C GLY A 70 22.99 14.03 31.17
N MET A 71 23.51 15.17 31.59
CA MET A 71 23.50 16.36 30.75
C MET A 71 24.48 16.04 29.62
N GLU A 72 23.95 15.41 28.57
CA GLU A 72 24.73 14.89 27.45
C GLU A 72 25.48 16.07 26.81
N LYS A 73 26.81 16.09 26.90
CA LYS A 73 27.65 17.02 26.13
C LYS A 73 27.47 16.67 24.65
N ARG A 74 26.60 17.37 23.93
CA ARG A 74 26.49 17.24 22.47
C ARG A 74 27.74 17.83 21.82
N SER A 75 28.46 17.04 21.05
CA SER A 75 29.52 17.50 20.16
C SER A 75 28.93 18.27 18.97
N LEU A 76 29.74 19.16 18.37
CA LEU A 76 29.42 19.75 17.06
C LEU A 76 29.03 18.68 16.03
N SER A 77 28.22 19.07 15.03
CA SER A 77 27.88 18.19 13.90
C SER A 77 29.13 17.72 13.15
N GLY A 78 29.04 16.63 12.38
CA GLY A 78 30.17 16.07 11.64
C GLY A 78 30.84 17.08 10.69
N GLU A 79 30.04 17.96 10.08
CA GLU A 79 30.49 19.02 9.17
C GLU A 79 31.16 20.19 9.91
N ALA A 80 30.60 20.60 11.05
CA ALA A 80 31.23 21.59 11.92
C ALA A 80 32.57 21.09 12.48
N MET A 81 32.66 19.81 12.87
CA MET A 81 33.92 19.20 13.30
C MET A 81 34.95 19.08 12.18
N ALA A 82 34.52 18.82 10.94
CA ALA A 82 35.40 18.85 9.77
C ALA A 82 35.96 20.27 9.54
N SER A 83 35.11 21.28 9.70
CA SER A 83 35.51 22.69 9.56
C SER A 83 36.52 23.12 10.63
N VAL A 84 36.33 22.71 11.90
CA VAL A 84 37.33 22.91 12.96
C VAL A 84 38.68 22.31 12.57
N LYS A 85 38.70 21.07 12.06
CA LYS A 85 39.94 20.42 11.60
C LYS A 85 40.60 21.19 10.46
N THR A 86 39.83 21.69 9.49
CA THR A 86 40.33 22.49 8.37
C THR A 86 40.96 23.80 8.86
N ILE A 87 40.34 24.47 9.83
CA ILE A 87 40.87 25.69 10.45
C ILE A 87 42.19 25.39 11.16
N MET A 88 42.22 24.34 11.99
CA MET A 88 43.43 23.94 12.74
C MET A 88 44.57 23.47 11.83
N ALA A 89 44.27 22.95 10.64
CA ALA A 89 45.26 22.53 9.65
C ALA A 89 45.88 23.69 8.87
N LYS A 90 45.26 24.89 8.88
CA LYS A 90 45.78 26.09 8.21
C LYS A 90 46.56 26.96 9.20
N GLU A 91 47.89 26.97 9.07
CA GLU A 91 48.80 27.69 9.96
C GLU A 91 48.56 29.22 9.93
N GLU A 92 48.20 29.78 8.78
CA GLU A 92 47.82 31.19 8.64
C GLU A 92 46.59 31.54 9.51
N ILE A 93 45.52 30.75 9.43
CA ILE A 93 44.30 30.99 10.22
C ILE A 93 44.58 30.78 11.71
N THR A 94 45.27 29.69 12.05
CA THR A 94 45.56 29.32 13.44
C THR A 94 46.46 30.35 14.12
N SER A 95 47.51 30.84 13.44
CA SER A 95 48.40 31.87 13.98
C SER A 95 47.66 33.17 14.26
N MET A 96 46.79 33.61 13.33
CA MET A 96 45.96 34.81 13.52
C MET A 96 44.97 34.67 14.68
N LEU A 97 44.30 33.52 14.84
CA LEU A 97 43.40 33.27 15.97
C LEU A 97 44.14 33.23 17.32
N MET A 98 45.36 32.68 17.35
CA MET A 98 46.17 32.57 18.58
C MET A 98 46.68 33.92 19.10
N THR A 99 46.82 34.93 18.23
CA THR A 99 47.21 36.29 18.67
C THR A 99 46.21 36.92 19.64
N LYS A 100 44.95 36.46 19.62
CA LYS A 100 43.79 37.08 20.29
C LYS A 100 43.62 38.58 20.00
N ASP A 101 44.23 39.08 18.92
CA ASP A 101 44.03 40.44 18.43
C ASP A 101 42.69 40.55 17.70
N ILE A 102 41.88 41.55 18.06
CA ILE A 102 40.52 41.71 17.52
C ILE A 102 40.56 41.98 16.02
N GLY A 103 41.51 42.80 15.55
CA GLY A 103 41.66 43.13 14.14
C GLY A 103 42.03 41.91 13.31
N ALA A 104 42.98 41.11 13.81
CA ALA A 104 43.38 39.85 13.18
C ALA A 104 42.22 38.83 13.12
N ILE A 105 41.45 38.68 14.21
CA ILE A 105 40.30 37.76 14.24
C ILE A 105 39.19 38.24 13.29
N LYS A 106 38.84 39.53 13.28
CA LYS A 106 37.84 40.07 12.35
C LYS A 106 38.26 39.84 10.89
N ASN A 107 39.53 40.08 10.56
CA ASN A 107 40.06 39.89 9.22
C ASN A 107 40.00 38.41 8.79
N VAL A 108 40.40 37.48 9.67
CA VAL A 108 40.39 36.05 9.35
C VAL A 108 38.96 35.51 9.18
N ILE A 109 38.01 35.96 10.01
CA ILE A 109 36.60 35.58 9.86
C ILE A 109 36.02 36.17 8.57
N SER A 110 36.38 37.40 8.21
CA SER A 110 35.90 38.02 6.97
C SER A 110 36.36 37.27 5.72
N ASN A 111 37.61 36.80 5.72
CA ASN A 111 38.23 36.18 4.54
C ASN A 111 37.94 34.68 4.41
N TYR A 112 37.55 34.02 5.50
CA TYR A 112 37.35 32.57 5.56
C TYR A 112 36.00 32.19 6.19
N PHE A 113 35.00 33.07 6.06
CA PHE A 113 33.69 32.89 6.73
C PHE A 113 33.01 31.58 6.35
N ASP A 114 33.21 31.11 5.12
CA ASP A 114 32.74 29.83 4.60
C ASP A 114 33.19 28.64 5.46
N ILE A 115 34.41 28.68 6.00
CA ILE A 115 34.94 27.61 6.88
C ILE A 115 34.48 27.80 8.33
N PHE A 116 34.19 29.03 8.76
CA PHE A 116 33.65 29.29 10.11
C PHE A 116 32.14 29.03 10.21
N HIS A 117 31.42 29.17 9.10
CA HIS A 117 29.97 29.13 9.05
C HIS A 117 29.38 27.83 9.63
N PRO A 118 29.84 26.62 9.24
CA PRO A 118 29.31 25.36 9.77
C PRO A 118 29.40 25.26 11.29
N ILE A 119 30.37 25.97 11.90
CA ILE A 119 30.54 26.04 13.34
C ILE A 119 29.57 27.09 13.92
N PHE A 120 29.57 28.30 13.38
CA PHE A 120 28.76 29.42 13.90
C PHE A 120 27.25 29.19 13.76
N CYS A 121 26.83 28.41 12.76
CA CYS A 121 25.41 28.12 12.54
C CYS A 121 24.79 27.35 13.73
N HIS A 122 25.59 26.57 14.47
CA HIS A 122 25.12 25.83 15.65
C HIS A 122 25.21 26.63 16.96
N ILE A 123 25.67 27.89 16.94
CA ILE A 123 25.92 28.69 18.14
C ILE A 123 24.91 29.84 18.21
N SER A 124 23.75 29.58 18.83
CA SER A 124 22.59 30.48 18.81
C SER A 124 22.86 31.91 19.30
N TRP A 125 23.74 32.09 20.28
CA TRP A 125 24.09 33.44 20.78
C TRP A 125 24.95 34.25 19.81
N LEU A 126 25.56 33.63 18.79
CA LEU A 126 26.24 34.34 17.70
C LEU A 126 25.26 34.85 16.63
N TRP A 127 24.07 34.27 16.53
CA TRP A 127 23.16 34.52 15.42
C TRP A 127 22.75 35.99 15.23
N PRO A 128 22.44 36.76 16.29
CA PRO A 128 22.08 38.18 16.14
C PRO A 128 23.19 39.05 15.53
N TYR A 129 24.44 38.59 15.59
CA TYR A 129 25.61 39.31 15.10
C TYR A 129 25.97 38.94 13.66
N PHE A 130 25.77 37.68 13.27
CA PHE A 130 26.20 37.15 11.97
C PHE A 130 25.07 36.95 10.96
N TYR A 131 23.84 36.67 11.42
CA TYR A 131 22.73 36.32 10.54
C TYR A 131 21.67 37.41 10.56
N ARG A 132 21.60 38.15 9.45
CA ARG A 132 20.52 39.10 9.14
C ARG A 132 19.94 38.71 7.80
N CYS A 133 18.64 38.91 7.64
CA CYS A 133 17.92 38.57 6.42
C CYS A 133 17.03 39.74 6.07
N ASP A 134 17.14 40.20 4.82
CA ASP A 134 16.20 41.12 4.21
C ASP A 134 15.38 40.33 3.19
N GLU A 135 14.08 40.60 3.10
CA GLU A 135 13.24 39.94 2.10
C GLU A 135 13.58 40.51 0.71
N LEU A 136 14.08 39.65 -0.17
CA LEU A 136 14.43 40.05 -1.54
C LEU A 136 13.21 40.06 -2.45
N LYS A 137 12.42 38.98 -2.43
CA LYS A 137 11.29 38.78 -3.33
C LYS A 137 10.38 37.65 -2.84
N VAL A 138 9.09 37.77 -3.11
CA VAL A 138 8.11 36.68 -3.01
C VAL A 138 7.86 36.10 -4.40
N VAL A 139 7.88 34.77 -4.50
CA VAL A 139 7.59 34.02 -5.73
C VAL A 139 6.54 32.95 -5.44
N TYR A 140 5.73 32.64 -6.45
CA TYR A 140 4.73 31.58 -6.38
C TYR A 140 5.28 30.34 -7.06
N THR A 141 4.95 29.17 -6.52
CA THR A 141 5.20 27.91 -7.21
C THR A 141 4.20 27.74 -8.35
N ASP A 142 4.63 27.09 -9.43
CA ASP A 142 3.75 26.58 -10.47
C ASP A 142 3.02 25.31 -10.00
N ASN A 143 2.22 24.72 -10.90
CA ASN A 143 1.44 23.52 -10.62
C ASN A 143 2.29 22.27 -10.34
N ASP A 144 3.57 22.28 -10.71
CA ASP A 144 4.51 21.19 -10.48
C ASP A 144 5.39 21.44 -9.25
N GLY A 145 5.14 22.54 -8.51
CA GLY A 145 5.89 22.93 -7.33
C GLY A 145 7.21 23.64 -7.64
N ASN A 146 7.49 24.00 -8.90
CA ASN A 146 8.71 24.73 -9.27
C ASN A 146 8.53 26.23 -9.08
N PHE A 147 9.63 26.94 -8.82
CA PHE A 147 9.66 28.40 -8.76
C PHE A 147 10.95 28.91 -9.38
N GLU A 148 10.91 30.09 -9.98
CA GLU A 148 12.09 30.74 -10.56
C GLU A 148 12.10 32.25 -10.32
N THR A 149 13.30 32.83 -10.24
CA THR A 149 13.45 34.27 -10.13
C THR A 149 14.84 34.77 -10.48
N ASP A 150 14.91 35.96 -11.05
CA ASP A 150 16.16 36.66 -11.33
C ASP A 150 16.58 37.54 -10.14
N ILE A 151 17.83 37.39 -9.71
CA ILE A 151 18.49 38.23 -8.71
C ILE A 151 19.73 38.86 -9.35
N TYR A 152 19.76 40.18 -9.43
CA TYR A 152 20.87 40.92 -10.02
C TYR A 152 21.91 41.27 -8.96
N TYR A 153 23.15 40.81 -9.15
CA TYR A 153 24.30 41.13 -8.30
C TYR A 153 25.55 41.38 -9.17
N ASN A 154 26.59 41.98 -8.58
CA ASN A 154 27.83 42.25 -9.30
C ASN A 154 28.63 40.96 -9.47
N ILE A 155 29.06 40.66 -10.70
CA ILE A 155 29.87 39.47 -11.02
C ILE A 155 31.29 39.52 -10.42
N PHE A 156 31.74 40.69 -9.97
CA PHE A 156 32.97 40.87 -9.22
C PHE A 156 32.64 41.17 -7.76
N GLY A 157 32.81 40.18 -6.88
CA GLY A 157 32.59 40.34 -5.43
C GLY A 157 31.82 39.19 -4.79
N ASP A 158 31.12 39.51 -3.71
CA ASP A 158 30.29 38.59 -2.91
C ASP A 158 29.06 38.12 -3.69
N HIS A 159 28.73 36.84 -3.57
CA HIS A 159 27.54 36.25 -4.20
C HIS A 159 26.36 36.29 -3.21
N PRO A 160 25.09 36.30 -3.68
CA PRO A 160 23.96 36.37 -2.77
C PRO A 160 23.84 35.09 -1.92
N ASP A 161 23.63 35.28 -0.62
CA ASP A 161 23.25 34.22 0.31
C ASP A 161 21.72 34.11 0.35
N LEU A 162 21.18 32.93 0.03
CA LEU A 162 19.74 32.74 -0.12
C LEU A 162 19.15 31.94 1.04
N TYR A 163 18.07 32.45 1.64
CA TYR A 163 17.28 31.76 2.65
C TYR A 163 15.81 31.76 2.23
N PHE A 164 15.13 30.63 2.42
CA PHE A 164 13.77 30.42 1.94
C PHE A 164 12.82 30.09 3.11
N TRP A 165 11.63 30.69 3.07
CA TRP A 165 10.46 30.20 3.79
C TRP A 165 9.31 29.98 2.79
N VAL A 166 8.34 29.15 3.16
CA VAL A 166 7.15 28.86 2.34
C VAL A 166 5.90 29.17 3.14
N GLU A 167 4.96 29.85 2.49
CA GLU A 167 3.60 30.02 2.95
C GLU A 167 2.64 29.29 2.01
N ALA A 168 1.60 28.70 2.56
CA ALA A 168 0.53 28.06 1.80
C ALA A 168 -0.83 28.59 2.25
N LEU A 169 -1.81 28.55 1.36
CA LEU A 169 -3.18 28.94 1.67
C LEU A 169 -3.87 27.81 2.45
N VAL A 170 -3.82 27.88 3.78
CA VAL A 170 -4.46 26.90 4.66
C VAL A 170 -5.77 27.51 5.15
N ASN A 171 -6.90 26.87 4.84
CA ASN A 171 -8.24 27.36 5.19
C ASN A 171 -8.51 28.80 4.73
N GLY A 172 -8.02 29.19 3.54
CA GLY A 172 -8.22 30.52 2.98
C GLY A 172 -7.32 31.63 3.56
N VAL A 173 -6.33 31.28 4.40
CA VAL A 173 -5.38 32.23 5.01
C VAL A 173 -3.94 31.81 4.68
N TRP A 174 -3.14 32.76 4.20
CA TRP A 174 -1.71 32.55 4.00
C TRP A 174 -1.05 32.22 5.34
N THR A 175 -0.56 31.00 5.45
CA THR A 175 0.01 30.44 6.67
C THR A 175 1.42 29.97 6.37
N THR A 176 2.39 30.36 7.20
CA THR A 176 3.76 29.82 7.11
C THR A 176 3.77 28.32 7.42
N VAL A 177 4.26 27.53 6.48
CA VAL A 177 4.28 26.05 6.53
C VAL A 177 5.71 25.48 6.46
N TYR A 178 6.69 26.30 6.09
CA TYR A 178 8.10 25.96 6.16
C TYR A 178 8.91 27.21 6.49
N LYS A 179 9.61 27.21 7.63
CA LYS A 179 10.47 28.33 8.05
C LYS A 179 11.58 27.82 8.96
N PRO A 180 12.61 27.17 8.40
CA PRO A 180 13.68 26.59 9.19
C PRO A 180 14.56 27.68 9.83
N GLY A 181 15.32 27.35 10.87
CA GLY A 181 16.24 28.31 11.47
C GLY A 181 17.26 28.86 10.45
N ARG A 182 17.37 30.19 10.32
CA ARG A 182 18.18 30.87 9.29
C ARG A 182 19.63 30.42 9.28
N ALA A 183 20.24 30.35 10.45
CA ALA A 183 21.67 30.13 10.60
C ALA A 183 22.19 28.92 9.80
N CYS A 184 21.63 27.72 9.97
CA CYS A 184 22.12 26.52 9.25
C CYS A 184 21.37 26.21 7.95
N ASN A 185 20.37 27.01 7.55
CA ASN A 185 19.53 26.73 6.37
C ASN A 185 19.64 27.82 5.30
N THR A 186 20.66 28.67 5.39
CA THR A 186 21.03 29.63 4.35
C THR A 186 21.96 28.95 3.34
N TYR A 187 21.67 29.12 2.06
CA TYR A 187 22.52 28.73 0.95
C TYR A 187 23.54 29.84 0.69
N TRP A 188 24.77 29.65 1.19
CA TRP A 188 25.83 30.64 1.11
C TRP A 188 26.47 30.69 -0.28
N ASN A 189 26.81 31.90 -0.73
CA ASN A 189 27.43 32.15 -2.04
C ASN A 189 26.73 31.42 -3.18
N TYR A 190 25.40 31.57 -3.25
CA TYR A 190 24.56 30.76 -4.11
C TYR A 190 25.02 30.80 -5.57
N VAL A 191 25.23 29.62 -6.16
CA VAL A 191 25.69 29.49 -7.55
C VAL A 191 24.52 29.75 -8.49
N CYS A 192 24.62 30.78 -9.32
CA CYS A 192 23.58 31.10 -10.29
C CYS A 192 23.30 29.91 -11.22
N GLY A 193 22.02 29.58 -11.41
CA GLY A 193 21.57 28.49 -12.27
C GLY A 193 21.56 27.09 -11.62
N SER A 194 21.94 26.95 -10.35
CA SER A 194 21.68 25.70 -9.62
C SER A 194 20.21 25.60 -9.20
N PHE A 195 19.78 24.42 -8.77
CA PHE A 195 18.45 24.18 -8.19
C PHE A 195 18.50 24.23 -6.66
N VAL A 196 17.43 24.75 -6.05
CA VAL A 196 17.18 24.62 -4.61
C VAL A 196 15.97 23.71 -4.41
N ASN A 197 16.14 22.65 -3.61
CA ASN A 197 15.05 21.75 -3.26
C ASN A 197 14.55 22.04 -1.85
N ILE A 198 13.30 22.50 -1.73
CA ILE A 198 12.65 22.78 -0.44
C ILE A 198 11.66 21.65 -0.16
N ARG A 199 11.87 20.92 0.93
CA ARG A 199 10.94 19.86 1.36
C ARG A 199 10.01 20.39 2.45
N VAL A 200 8.78 20.68 2.08
CA VAL A 200 7.72 21.03 3.04
C VAL A 200 7.19 19.75 3.68
N THR A 201 7.23 19.66 5.00
CA THR A 201 6.75 18.50 5.77
C THR A 201 5.51 18.80 6.60
N ASP A 202 4.95 20.01 6.47
CA ASP A 202 3.73 20.40 7.16
C ASP A 202 2.53 19.61 6.60
N PRO A 203 1.85 18.78 7.42
CA PRO A 203 0.80 17.88 6.95
C PRO A 203 -0.45 18.62 6.45
N ARG A 204 -0.57 19.93 6.71
CA ARG A 204 -1.68 20.77 6.23
C ARG A 204 -1.50 21.20 4.79
N VAL A 205 -0.29 21.09 4.25
CA VAL A 205 0.03 21.33 2.85
C VAL A 205 -0.26 20.05 2.10
N VAL A 206 -1.44 19.99 1.50
CA VAL A 206 -1.80 18.89 0.60
C VAL A 206 -1.02 19.01 -0.69
N TRP A 207 -0.38 17.92 -1.11
CA TRP A 207 0.42 17.80 -2.33
C TRP A 207 -0.44 17.67 -3.59
N GLU A 208 -1.66 18.22 -3.58
CA GLU A 208 -2.68 17.98 -4.61
C GLU A 208 -2.37 18.71 -5.92
N CYS A 209 -1.34 18.25 -6.62
CA CYS A 209 -1.31 18.27 -8.06
C CYS A 209 -2.39 17.29 -8.51
N GLY A 210 -3.57 17.81 -8.85
CA GLY A 210 -4.56 17.08 -9.61
C GLY A 210 -3.99 16.79 -10.99
N GLU A 211 -3.11 15.80 -11.11
CA GLU A 211 -2.60 15.36 -12.41
C GLU A 211 -3.72 14.62 -13.13
N VAL A 212 -4.45 15.41 -13.90
CA VAL A 212 -5.20 15.00 -15.07
C VAL A 212 -4.26 14.14 -15.93
N LEU A 213 -4.41 12.81 -15.91
CA LEU A 213 -3.56 11.89 -16.68
C LEU A 213 -3.72 12.21 -18.17
N PRO A 214 -2.72 12.82 -18.85
CA PRO A 214 -2.89 13.27 -20.23
C PRO A 214 -2.86 12.09 -21.22
N GLY A 215 -3.49 12.27 -22.38
CA GLY A 215 -3.46 11.31 -23.50
C GLY A 215 -4.77 10.56 -23.72
N GLN A 216 -4.75 9.56 -24.61
CA GLN A 216 -5.89 8.68 -24.93
C GLN A 216 -5.59 7.26 -24.48
N ILE A 217 -5.81 6.99 -23.19
CA ILE A 217 -5.47 5.75 -22.51
C ILE A 217 -6.73 5.22 -21.81
N VAL A 218 -6.96 3.93 -22.01
CA VAL A 218 -7.94 3.11 -21.31
C VAL A 218 -7.16 2.12 -20.46
N TRP A 219 -7.01 2.45 -19.18
CA TRP A 219 -6.27 1.62 -18.24
C TRP A 219 -7.21 0.64 -17.55
N VAL A 220 -7.15 -0.64 -17.91
CA VAL A 220 -7.95 -1.70 -17.32
C VAL A 220 -7.22 -2.25 -16.10
N LYS A 221 -7.68 -1.87 -14.90
CA LYS A 221 -6.89 -1.99 -13.66
C LYS A 221 -7.14 -3.31 -12.95
N THR A 222 -8.37 -3.53 -12.52
CA THR A 222 -8.69 -4.61 -11.56
C THR A 222 -10.06 -5.23 -11.81
N ILE A 223 -10.20 -6.50 -11.39
CA ILE A 223 -11.50 -7.09 -11.03
C ILE A 223 -11.70 -6.87 -9.53
N GLY A 224 -12.85 -6.31 -9.16
CA GLY A 224 -13.00 -5.67 -7.85
C GLY A 224 -12.05 -4.48 -7.70
N HIS A 225 -11.80 -4.05 -6.48
CA HIS A 225 -10.71 -3.16 -6.11
C HIS A 225 -9.40 -3.90 -5.79
N GLY A 226 -9.45 -5.22 -5.56
CA GLY A 226 -8.32 -5.96 -4.99
C GLY A 226 -7.46 -6.76 -5.96
N THR A 227 -7.96 -7.12 -7.15
CA THR A 227 -7.25 -8.06 -8.04
C THR A 227 -6.84 -7.39 -9.34
N SER A 228 -5.53 -7.16 -9.50
CA SER A 228 -4.95 -6.59 -10.73
C SER A 228 -5.19 -7.52 -11.92
N VAL A 229 -5.52 -6.93 -13.07
CA VAL A 229 -5.72 -7.67 -14.32
C VAL A 229 -4.42 -8.34 -14.79
N ALA A 230 -3.26 -7.76 -14.48
CA ALA A 230 -1.95 -8.36 -14.75
C ALA A 230 -1.69 -9.62 -13.90
N HIS A 231 -2.43 -9.78 -12.80
CA HIS A 231 -2.39 -10.92 -11.89
C HIS A 231 -3.47 -11.96 -12.22
N ILE A 232 -3.86 -12.05 -13.50
CA ILE A 232 -4.76 -13.09 -14.01
C ILE A 232 -4.06 -13.79 -15.18
N GLN A 233 -3.86 -15.10 -15.08
CA GLN A 233 -3.19 -15.86 -16.13
C GLN A 233 -4.04 -15.88 -17.42
N GLN A 234 -3.53 -15.32 -18.52
CA GLN A 234 -4.30 -15.20 -19.76
C GLN A 234 -4.15 -16.38 -20.70
N ASP A 235 -3.02 -17.08 -20.65
CA ASP A 235 -2.68 -18.21 -21.51
C ASP A 235 -2.86 -19.55 -20.79
N ASN A 236 -2.84 -20.62 -21.58
CA ASN A 236 -2.95 -21.99 -21.09
C ASN A 236 -1.61 -22.45 -20.49
N SER A 237 -1.36 -22.08 -19.24
CA SER A 237 -0.17 -22.51 -18.48
C SER A 237 -0.57 -23.38 -17.29
N THR A 238 0.36 -24.25 -16.87
CA THR A 238 0.13 -25.14 -15.71
C THR A 238 0.98 -24.79 -14.49
N GLY A 239 2.03 -23.98 -14.68
CA GLY A 239 2.98 -23.59 -13.63
C GLY A 239 3.60 -24.79 -12.91
N ASN A 240 3.96 -24.58 -11.64
CA ASN A 240 4.50 -25.63 -10.78
C ASN A 240 3.42 -26.65 -10.40
N LEU A 241 3.82 -27.92 -10.27
CA LEU A 241 2.94 -29.00 -9.82
C LEU A 241 2.46 -28.75 -8.38
N ILE A 242 1.18 -29.00 -8.14
CA ILE A 242 0.56 -28.95 -6.81
C ILE A 242 0.33 -30.39 -6.37
N GLN A 243 1.01 -30.83 -5.30
CA GLN A 243 0.99 -32.23 -4.84
C GLN A 243 1.29 -33.24 -5.97
N GLY A 244 2.23 -32.89 -6.86
CA GLY A 244 2.62 -33.71 -8.00
C GLY A 244 1.63 -33.69 -9.17
N VAL A 245 0.54 -32.90 -9.10
CA VAL A 245 -0.48 -32.80 -10.15
C VAL A 245 -0.36 -31.46 -10.88
N SER A 246 -0.48 -31.52 -12.20
CA SER A 246 -0.53 -30.34 -13.07
C SER A 246 -1.94 -29.74 -13.06
N MET A 247 -2.04 -28.43 -12.91
CA MET A 247 -3.31 -27.70 -12.88
C MET A 247 -3.27 -26.58 -13.90
N ASN A 248 -4.26 -26.52 -14.80
CA ASN A 248 -4.35 -25.44 -15.77
C ASN A 248 -4.80 -24.13 -15.09
N ARG A 249 -4.02 -23.07 -15.29
CA ARG A 249 -4.14 -21.81 -14.59
C ARG A 249 -4.89 -20.73 -15.37
N ILE A 250 -5.31 -21.00 -16.60
CA ILE A 250 -5.97 -19.99 -17.44
C ILE A 250 -7.22 -19.39 -16.77
N GLY A 251 -7.26 -18.06 -16.72
CA GLY A 251 -8.28 -17.23 -16.10
C GLY A 251 -8.22 -17.16 -14.58
N LEU A 252 -7.28 -17.85 -13.92
CA LEU A 252 -7.12 -17.80 -12.47
C LEU A 252 -6.28 -16.61 -12.03
N SER A 253 -6.55 -16.15 -10.82
CA SER A 253 -5.79 -15.12 -10.11
C SER A 253 -4.83 -15.74 -9.09
N ASP A 254 -3.74 -15.02 -8.81
CA ASP A 254 -2.82 -15.30 -7.69
C ASP A 254 -3.11 -14.39 -6.48
N LYS A 255 -4.24 -13.68 -6.47
CA LYS A 255 -4.71 -12.90 -5.32
C LYS A 255 -4.79 -13.81 -4.08
N PHE A 256 -4.32 -13.33 -2.93
CA PHE A 256 -4.19 -14.08 -1.67
C PHE A 256 -3.23 -15.28 -1.73
N GLU A 257 -2.53 -15.47 -2.84
CA GLU A 257 -1.47 -16.45 -3.00
C GLU A 257 -0.11 -15.75 -3.08
N SER A 258 0.96 -16.55 -3.14
CA SER A 258 2.25 -16.04 -3.57
C SER A 258 2.18 -15.60 -5.04
N VAL A 259 2.88 -14.52 -5.39
CA VAL A 259 2.90 -13.97 -6.75
C VAL A 259 3.29 -15.06 -7.76
N GLY A 260 2.49 -15.19 -8.83
CA GLY A 260 2.63 -16.22 -9.87
C GLY A 260 1.96 -17.56 -9.53
N ASN A 261 1.43 -17.74 -8.32
CA ASN A 261 0.72 -18.96 -7.92
C ASN A 261 -0.78 -18.87 -8.23
N PHE A 262 -1.12 -18.71 -9.51
CA PHE A 262 -2.51 -18.57 -9.97
C PHE A 262 -3.34 -19.81 -9.67
N ARG A 263 -4.26 -19.69 -8.71
CA ARG A 263 -5.11 -20.80 -8.22
C ARG A 263 -6.56 -20.39 -8.00
N ARG A 264 -6.86 -19.09 -7.96
CA ARG A 264 -8.14 -18.57 -7.49
C ARG A 264 -9.08 -18.24 -8.65
N PRO A 265 -10.21 -18.94 -8.78
CA PRO A 265 -11.27 -18.52 -9.69
C PRO A 265 -12.04 -17.34 -9.11
N PHE A 266 -12.82 -16.68 -9.95
CA PHE A 266 -13.72 -15.60 -9.55
C PHE A 266 -15.14 -16.12 -9.29
N GLY A 267 -15.91 -15.44 -8.44
CA GLY A 267 -17.31 -15.82 -8.14
C GLY A 267 -18.13 -14.65 -7.58
N LYS A 268 -19.42 -14.91 -7.30
CA LYS A 268 -20.42 -13.95 -6.81
C LYS A 268 -20.59 -12.74 -7.73
N ASN A 269 -20.65 -11.53 -7.17
CA ASN A 269 -20.82 -10.29 -7.92
C ASN A 269 -19.45 -9.75 -8.29
N LEU A 270 -19.21 -9.55 -9.59
CA LEU A 270 -17.95 -9.06 -10.11
C LEU A 270 -18.15 -7.71 -10.78
N TYR A 271 -17.15 -6.86 -10.69
CA TYR A 271 -17.10 -5.59 -11.41
C TYR A 271 -15.68 -5.26 -11.82
N PHE A 272 -15.50 -4.52 -12.91
CA PHE A 272 -14.18 -4.18 -13.44
C PHE A 272 -13.91 -2.69 -13.30
N ILE A 273 -12.72 -2.36 -12.78
CA ILE A 273 -12.26 -0.99 -12.64
C ILE A 273 -11.41 -0.59 -13.85
N VAL A 274 -11.82 0.50 -14.49
CA VAL A 274 -11.11 1.13 -15.60
C VAL A 274 -10.86 2.59 -15.24
N GLN A 275 -9.70 3.10 -15.60
CA GLN A 275 -9.39 4.52 -15.56
C GLN A 275 -9.21 5.02 -16.99
N PHE A 276 -9.93 6.10 -17.32
CA PHE A 276 -9.80 6.80 -18.59
C PHE A 276 -8.94 8.03 -18.35
N SER A 277 -7.99 8.28 -19.24
CA SER A 277 -7.20 9.51 -19.25
C SER A 277 -8.04 10.69 -19.75
N SER A 278 -7.56 11.90 -19.52
CA SER A 278 -8.27 13.15 -19.80
C SER A 278 -8.48 13.47 -21.27
N GLY A 279 -7.68 12.88 -22.16
CA GLY A 279 -7.92 12.96 -23.60
C GLY A 279 -9.09 12.09 -24.06
N LEU A 280 -9.83 11.44 -23.14
CA LEU A 280 -11.09 10.76 -23.40
C LEU A 280 -12.20 11.37 -22.53
N PRO A 281 -13.43 11.45 -23.06
CA PRO A 281 -13.87 11.00 -24.37
C PRO A 281 -13.50 11.96 -25.51
N THR A 282 -13.48 11.44 -26.75
CA THR A 282 -13.43 12.24 -27.98
C THR A 282 -14.57 11.87 -28.93
N ASN A 283 -14.69 12.58 -30.06
CA ASN A 283 -15.61 12.18 -31.13
C ASN A 283 -15.32 10.78 -31.68
N GLY A 284 -14.04 10.36 -31.68
CA GLY A 284 -13.61 9.04 -32.11
C GLY A 284 -13.89 7.96 -31.06
N TYR A 285 -13.84 8.29 -29.77
CA TYR A 285 -13.99 7.37 -28.64
C TYR A 285 -14.88 8.00 -27.57
N LYS A 286 -16.20 7.80 -27.65
CA LYS A 286 -17.19 8.42 -26.76
C LYS A 286 -17.87 7.42 -25.83
N TYR A 287 -18.05 6.19 -26.31
CA TYR A 287 -18.72 5.14 -25.55
C TYR A 287 -17.90 3.85 -25.55
N TYR A 288 -18.23 2.96 -24.62
CA TYR A 288 -17.67 1.63 -24.52
C TYR A 288 -18.76 0.60 -24.25
N ARG A 289 -18.44 -0.68 -24.45
CA ARG A 289 -19.31 -1.81 -24.11
C ARG A 289 -18.50 -3.03 -23.69
N TRP A 290 -18.93 -3.65 -22.60
CA TRP A 290 -18.42 -4.96 -22.19
C TRP A 290 -19.32 -6.08 -22.73
N SER A 291 -18.69 -7.14 -23.21
CA SER A 291 -19.36 -8.38 -23.61
C SER A 291 -18.58 -9.57 -23.09
N TYR A 292 -19.26 -10.70 -22.90
CA TYR A 292 -18.65 -11.96 -22.51
C TYR A 292 -19.06 -13.10 -23.43
N ARG A 293 -18.27 -14.18 -23.44
CA ARG A 293 -18.69 -15.49 -23.92
C ARG A 293 -18.04 -16.59 -23.10
N LYS A 294 -18.77 -17.69 -22.90
CA LYS A 294 -18.20 -18.91 -22.32
C LYS A 294 -17.38 -19.65 -23.37
N THR A 295 -16.11 -19.88 -23.10
CA THR A 295 -15.19 -20.57 -24.02
C THR A 295 -14.94 -22.01 -23.60
N ARG A 296 -15.04 -22.32 -22.29
CA ARG A 296 -14.89 -23.68 -21.76
C ARG A 296 -15.80 -23.91 -20.56
N ASN A 297 -16.20 -25.16 -20.35
CA ASN A 297 -16.89 -25.60 -19.14
C ASN A 297 -15.93 -25.62 -17.94
N ALA A 298 -16.47 -25.91 -16.75
CA ALA A 298 -15.70 -25.94 -15.51
C ALA A 298 -14.53 -26.93 -15.57
N ASP A 299 -14.74 -28.09 -16.20
CA ASP A 299 -13.73 -29.12 -16.48
C ASP A 299 -12.77 -28.79 -17.64
N LEU A 300 -12.82 -27.55 -18.15
CA LEU A 300 -12.04 -27.08 -19.30
C LEU A 300 -12.36 -27.71 -20.67
N SER A 301 -13.40 -28.54 -20.76
CA SER A 301 -13.92 -29.00 -22.05
C SER A 301 -14.46 -27.81 -22.88
N PRO A 302 -14.35 -27.84 -24.23
CA PRO A 302 -14.82 -26.75 -25.07
C PRO A 302 -16.30 -26.40 -24.85
N ALA A 303 -16.61 -25.10 -24.82
CA ALA A 303 -17.98 -24.59 -24.83
C ALA A 303 -18.22 -23.70 -26.06
N SER A 304 -19.44 -23.67 -26.59
CA SER A 304 -19.82 -22.89 -27.77
C SER A 304 -20.68 -21.68 -27.40
N GLY A 305 -20.10 -20.73 -26.64
CA GLY A 305 -20.79 -19.49 -26.27
C GLY A 305 -20.78 -18.44 -27.38
N SER A 306 -21.93 -17.81 -27.64
CA SER A 306 -22.02 -16.56 -28.40
C SER A 306 -21.65 -15.36 -27.53
N TRP A 307 -21.24 -14.25 -28.16
CA TRP A 307 -21.02 -13.00 -27.45
C TRP A 307 -22.34 -12.46 -26.89
N LYS A 308 -22.37 -12.18 -25.59
CA LYS A 308 -23.48 -11.58 -24.86
C LYS A 308 -23.02 -10.26 -24.25
N VAL A 309 -23.87 -9.24 -24.30
CA VAL A 309 -23.58 -7.94 -23.70
C VAL A 309 -23.85 -7.99 -22.21
N VAL A 310 -22.99 -7.34 -21.41
CA VAL A 310 -23.31 -7.02 -20.02
C VAL A 310 -23.95 -5.64 -19.99
N ASN A 311 -25.21 -5.55 -19.59
CA ASN A 311 -26.03 -4.35 -19.71
C ASN A 311 -26.60 -3.85 -18.36
N ASN A 312 -25.93 -4.18 -17.25
CA ASN A 312 -26.34 -3.65 -15.95
C ASN A 312 -26.08 -2.14 -15.85
N PRO A 313 -26.96 -1.34 -15.23
CA PRO A 313 -26.76 0.09 -15.07
C PRO A 313 -25.45 0.41 -14.31
N ILE A 314 -24.68 1.35 -14.85
CA ILE A 314 -23.44 1.84 -14.25
C ILE A 314 -23.55 3.33 -14.00
N TYR A 315 -23.10 3.74 -12.82
CA TYR A 315 -23.05 5.12 -12.37
C TYR A 315 -21.62 5.48 -12.00
N LYS A 316 -21.22 6.71 -12.30
CA LYS A 316 -19.97 7.29 -11.82
C LYS A 316 -20.27 8.37 -10.80
N SER A 317 -19.64 8.28 -9.64
CA SER A 317 -19.82 9.23 -8.55
C SER A 317 -18.81 10.37 -8.65
N TYR A 318 -19.25 11.57 -8.26
CA TYR A 318 -18.41 12.72 -8.01
C TYR A 318 -18.73 13.31 -6.64
N THR A 319 -17.71 13.82 -5.96
CA THR A 319 -17.82 14.54 -4.69
C THR A 319 -17.77 16.04 -4.95
N TYR A 320 -18.48 16.82 -4.13
CA TYR A 320 -18.51 18.27 -4.23
C TYR A 320 -18.62 18.92 -2.84
N GLU A 321 -18.32 20.22 -2.78
CA GLU A 321 -18.40 21.00 -1.56
C GLU A 321 -19.69 21.83 -1.50
N TYR A 322 -20.25 21.97 -0.30
CA TYR A 322 -21.39 22.84 -0.05
C TYR A 322 -21.35 23.45 1.36
N ILE A 323 -22.10 24.55 1.57
CA ILE A 323 -22.26 25.15 2.90
C ILE A 323 -23.46 24.53 3.61
N GLY A 324 -23.20 23.87 4.74
CA GLY A 324 -24.22 23.25 5.57
C GLY A 324 -25.08 24.26 6.33
N GLY A 325 -26.18 23.78 6.95
CA GLY A 325 -27.05 24.62 7.77
C GLY A 325 -26.38 25.21 9.01
N ASP A 326 -25.18 24.73 9.35
CA ASP A 326 -24.30 25.23 10.41
C ASP A 326 -23.33 26.33 9.93
N GLY A 327 -23.36 26.67 8.64
CA GLY A 327 -22.47 27.67 8.03
C GLY A 327 -21.06 27.18 7.71
N ASN A 328 -20.76 25.88 7.89
CA ASN A 328 -19.46 25.30 7.58
C ASN A 328 -19.45 24.65 6.19
N LEU A 329 -18.24 24.46 5.62
CA LEU A 329 -18.04 23.64 4.43
C LEU A 329 -18.18 22.15 4.77
N HIS A 330 -18.94 21.43 3.95
CA HIS A 330 -19.14 19.98 4.01
C HIS A 330 -18.94 19.36 2.63
N PHE A 331 -18.66 18.06 2.60
CA PHE A 331 -18.65 17.27 1.38
C PHE A 331 -19.96 16.53 1.21
N ASP A 332 -20.43 16.44 -0.03
CA ASP A 332 -21.51 15.54 -0.43
C ASP A 332 -21.14 14.86 -1.77
N ALA A 333 -21.92 13.87 -2.19
CA ALA A 333 -21.67 13.11 -3.39
C ALA A 333 -22.92 12.96 -4.25
N LYS A 334 -22.73 13.01 -5.56
CA LYS A 334 -23.75 12.72 -6.57
C LYS A 334 -23.23 11.68 -7.54
N ALA A 335 -24.14 11.06 -8.28
CA ALA A 335 -23.80 10.05 -9.26
C ALA A 335 -24.46 10.33 -10.61
N PHE A 336 -23.71 10.13 -11.69
CA PHE A 336 -24.17 10.26 -13.05
C PHE A 336 -24.25 8.88 -13.71
N LYS A 337 -25.37 8.57 -14.38
CA LYS A 337 -25.56 7.30 -15.08
C LYS A 337 -24.74 7.29 -16.36
N LEU A 338 -23.75 6.39 -16.46
CA LEU A 338 -22.96 6.22 -17.68
C LEU A 338 -23.69 5.38 -18.73
N GLY A 339 -24.50 4.40 -18.32
CA GLY A 339 -25.20 3.51 -19.24
C GLY A 339 -25.93 2.38 -18.51
N PRO A 340 -26.48 1.39 -19.24
CA PRO A 340 -26.49 1.32 -20.70
C PRO A 340 -27.43 2.36 -21.33
N GLY A 341 -27.17 2.72 -22.59
CA GLY A 341 -28.03 3.53 -23.44
C GLY A 341 -27.76 3.29 -24.93
N ASP A 342 -28.75 3.59 -25.77
CA ASP A 342 -28.65 3.42 -27.22
C ASP A 342 -28.19 4.72 -27.90
N VAL A 343 -27.28 4.61 -28.87
CA VAL A 343 -26.77 5.75 -29.65
C VAL A 343 -26.68 5.34 -31.12
N GLY A 344 -27.50 5.96 -31.97
CA GLY A 344 -27.60 5.56 -33.38
C GLY A 344 -27.94 4.08 -33.53
N SER A 345 -27.05 3.31 -34.17
CA SER A 345 -27.17 1.85 -34.30
C SER A 345 -26.56 1.06 -33.13
N GLY A 346 -25.74 1.71 -32.30
CA GLY A 346 -25.11 1.13 -31.13
C GLY A 346 -26.12 0.88 -30.01
N LYS A 347 -26.12 -0.35 -29.50
CA LYS A 347 -27.00 -0.81 -28.41
C LYS A 347 -26.22 -1.07 -27.13
N ASP A 348 -26.86 -0.76 -26.02
CA ASP A 348 -26.35 -1.01 -24.65
C ASP A 348 -24.94 -0.42 -24.43
N LEU A 349 -24.76 0.84 -24.82
CA LEU A 349 -23.49 1.55 -24.71
C LEU A 349 -23.37 2.32 -23.40
N TYR A 350 -22.14 2.46 -22.92
CA TYR A 350 -21.79 3.22 -21.73
C TYR A 350 -20.94 4.42 -22.11
N LEU A 351 -21.32 5.60 -21.62
CA LEU A 351 -20.55 6.82 -21.81
C LEU A 351 -19.18 6.71 -21.12
N ILE A 352 -18.10 7.02 -21.84
CA ILE A 352 -16.81 7.30 -21.21
C ILE A 352 -16.97 8.64 -20.47
N PRO A 353 -16.77 8.68 -19.15
CA PRO A 353 -16.99 9.90 -18.36
C PRO A 353 -16.10 11.03 -18.89
N PRO A 354 -16.62 12.27 -19.00
CA PRO A 354 -15.78 13.43 -19.33
C PRO A 354 -14.68 13.63 -18.28
N ASP A 355 -13.64 14.37 -18.64
CA ASP A 355 -12.50 14.65 -17.75
C ASP A 355 -12.96 15.34 -16.45
N SER A 356 -13.96 16.21 -16.56
CA SER A 356 -14.55 16.92 -15.43
C SER A 356 -16.06 16.70 -15.32
N PRO A 357 -16.64 16.63 -14.10
CA PRO A 357 -18.10 16.59 -13.90
C PRO A 357 -18.82 17.83 -14.47
N TYR A 358 -18.12 18.95 -14.64
CA TYR A 358 -18.68 20.18 -15.20
C TYR A 358 -19.01 20.09 -16.69
N GLU A 359 -18.44 19.10 -17.39
CA GLU A 359 -18.59 18.97 -18.84
C GLU A 359 -19.86 18.21 -19.23
N SER A 360 -20.31 18.47 -20.46
CA SER A 360 -21.43 17.76 -21.06
C SER A 360 -21.12 16.26 -21.26
N PRO A 361 -22.08 15.36 -20.96
CA PRO A 361 -23.50 15.62 -20.63
C PRO A 361 -23.80 15.77 -19.14
N VAL A 362 -22.78 15.71 -18.27
CA VAL A 362 -22.97 15.71 -16.82
C VAL A 362 -23.40 17.09 -16.33
N ASN A 363 -22.69 18.14 -16.77
CA ASN A 363 -22.99 19.54 -16.47
C ASN A 363 -23.27 19.77 -14.97
N ALA A 364 -22.40 19.25 -14.10
CA ALA A 364 -22.49 19.49 -12.67
C ALA A 364 -22.53 21.00 -12.39
N VAL A 365 -23.34 21.40 -11.41
CA VAL A 365 -23.53 22.82 -11.04
C VAL A 365 -22.96 23.12 -9.65
N GLU A 366 -22.55 22.08 -8.94
CA GLU A 366 -22.03 22.10 -7.59
C GLU A 366 -20.60 22.66 -7.57
N SER A 367 -20.25 23.39 -6.51
CA SER A 367 -18.90 23.93 -6.33
C SER A 367 -17.89 22.81 -6.06
N ASN A 368 -16.70 22.91 -6.66
CA ASN A 368 -15.59 21.98 -6.50
C ASN A 368 -15.99 20.50 -6.71
N ALA A 369 -16.73 20.22 -7.79
CA ALA A 369 -17.16 18.89 -8.17
C ALA A 369 -15.99 18.12 -8.84
N HIS A 370 -15.63 16.99 -8.25
CA HIS A 370 -14.52 16.14 -8.71
C HIS A 370 -14.94 14.69 -8.82
N TRP A 371 -14.54 14.03 -9.90
CA TRP A 371 -14.76 12.60 -10.09
C TRP A 371 -13.99 11.77 -9.08
N ASP A 372 -14.58 10.66 -8.66
CA ASP A 372 -13.79 9.53 -8.19
C ASP A 372 -12.90 9.03 -9.33
N GLN A 373 -11.58 8.91 -9.09
CA GLN A 373 -10.58 8.63 -10.13
C GLN A 373 -10.87 7.33 -10.90
N ASN A 374 -11.34 6.30 -10.19
CA ASN A 374 -11.59 4.97 -10.74
C ASN A 374 -13.04 4.84 -11.23
N THR A 375 -13.23 4.27 -12.43
CA THR A 375 -14.58 4.02 -12.98
C THR A 375 -14.89 2.53 -12.86
N ILE A 376 -15.96 2.18 -12.14
CA ILE A 376 -16.58 0.86 -12.32
C ILE A 376 -17.16 0.86 -13.74
N SER A 377 -16.59 0.05 -14.62
CA SER A 377 -16.96 0.02 -16.05
C SER A 377 -18.01 -1.04 -16.37
N VAL A 378 -18.13 -2.06 -15.54
CA VAL A 378 -19.14 -3.10 -15.65
C VAL A 378 -19.35 -3.74 -14.29
N SER A 379 -20.54 -4.26 -14.04
CA SER A 379 -20.90 -5.03 -12.85
C SER A 379 -21.87 -6.13 -13.25
N PHE A 380 -21.71 -7.34 -12.74
CA PHE A 380 -22.56 -8.49 -13.07
C PHE A 380 -22.49 -9.60 -12.02
N ASP A 381 -23.54 -10.42 -12.01
CA ASP A 381 -23.55 -11.69 -11.28
C ASP A 381 -22.82 -12.75 -12.12
N SER A 382 -21.82 -13.41 -11.51
CA SER A 382 -20.98 -14.41 -12.17
C SER A 382 -21.68 -15.73 -12.47
N THR A 383 -22.93 -15.94 -12.03
CA THR A 383 -23.71 -17.15 -12.36
C THR A 383 -23.91 -17.35 -13.87
N LEU A 384 -23.84 -16.26 -14.68
CA LEU A 384 -23.81 -16.22 -16.15
C LEU A 384 -24.40 -17.48 -16.84
N ASP A 385 -23.57 -18.24 -17.57
CA ASP A 385 -23.92 -19.53 -18.20
C ASP A 385 -23.32 -20.72 -17.41
N GLY A 386 -23.25 -20.58 -16.08
CA GLY A 386 -22.64 -21.53 -15.13
C GLY A 386 -21.11 -21.48 -15.07
N ASP A 387 -20.50 -22.26 -14.18
CA ASP A 387 -19.05 -22.27 -13.95
C ASP A 387 -18.24 -22.63 -15.20
N GLY A 388 -17.04 -22.05 -15.36
CA GLY A 388 -16.20 -22.26 -16.53
C GLY A 388 -15.22 -21.13 -16.84
N LEU A 389 -14.62 -21.20 -18.02
CA LEU A 389 -13.74 -20.16 -18.55
C LEU A 389 -14.54 -19.20 -19.42
N TYR A 390 -14.38 -17.91 -19.15
CA TYR A 390 -15.03 -16.83 -19.86
C TYR A 390 -14.00 -15.91 -20.49
N GLU A 391 -14.30 -15.43 -21.69
CA GLU A 391 -13.57 -14.33 -22.31
C GLU A 391 -14.46 -13.08 -22.21
N PHE A 392 -13.90 -12.02 -21.65
CA PHE A 392 -14.51 -10.69 -21.59
C PHE A 392 -13.86 -9.80 -22.65
N LYS A 393 -14.63 -8.88 -23.20
CA LYS A 393 -14.19 -7.98 -24.26
C LYS A 393 -14.76 -6.58 -24.06
N LEU A 394 -13.89 -5.58 -24.11
CA LEU A 394 -14.20 -4.16 -24.06
C LEU A 394 -14.03 -3.54 -25.45
N GLU A 395 -15.16 -3.16 -26.05
CA GLU A 395 -15.23 -2.51 -27.36
C GLU A 395 -15.43 -1.00 -27.17
N LEU A 396 -14.81 -0.17 -28.03
CA LEU A 396 -15.00 1.29 -28.05
C LEU A 396 -15.90 1.73 -29.21
N PHE A 397 -16.62 2.83 -29.03
CA PHE A 397 -17.59 3.38 -29.99
C PHE A 397 -17.42 4.89 -30.11
N ASN A 398 -17.66 5.41 -31.31
CA ASN A 398 -17.58 6.84 -31.59
C ASN A 398 -18.84 7.60 -31.13
N ASN A 399 -18.86 8.92 -31.32
CA ASN A 399 -19.99 9.77 -30.90
C ASN A 399 -21.33 9.46 -31.61
N SER A 400 -21.31 8.76 -32.75
CA SER A 400 -22.51 8.29 -33.45
C SER A 400 -22.96 6.88 -33.02
N GLY A 401 -22.26 6.26 -32.06
CA GLY A 401 -22.51 4.90 -31.59
C GLY A 401 -22.03 3.80 -32.55
N ASN A 402 -21.18 4.12 -33.52
CA ASN A 402 -20.56 3.12 -34.39
C ASN A 402 -19.34 2.51 -33.70
N LYS A 403 -19.19 1.19 -33.79
CA LYS A 403 -18.03 0.47 -33.24
C LYS A 403 -16.76 0.96 -33.92
N VAL A 404 -15.73 1.25 -33.11
CA VAL A 404 -14.40 1.60 -33.57
C VAL A 404 -13.55 0.33 -33.67
N VAL A 405 -12.79 0.23 -34.74
CA VAL A 405 -11.79 -0.81 -35.00
C VAL A 405 -10.47 -0.11 -35.35
N ASN A 406 -9.37 -0.87 -35.47
CA ASN A 406 -8.05 -0.30 -35.77
C ASN A 406 -7.57 0.72 -34.71
N ILE A 407 -7.84 0.44 -33.44
CA ILE A 407 -7.46 1.23 -32.28
C ILE A 407 -5.96 1.04 -32.00
N PRO A 408 -5.14 2.08 -31.79
CA PRO A 408 -3.73 1.90 -31.44
C PRO A 408 -3.55 1.02 -30.21
N ASN A 409 -2.67 0.02 -30.27
CA ASN A 409 -2.46 -0.91 -29.16
C ASN A 409 -2.11 -0.19 -27.84
N ALA A 410 -1.32 0.89 -27.93
CA ALA A 410 -0.88 1.70 -26.79
C ALA A 410 -2.02 2.42 -26.05
N MET A 411 -3.22 2.49 -26.64
CA MET A 411 -4.41 3.02 -25.98
C MET A 411 -4.85 2.13 -24.83
N PHE A 412 -4.73 0.81 -24.95
CA PHE A 412 -5.08 -0.10 -23.86
C PHE A 412 -3.87 -0.40 -22.99
N GLN A 413 -4.04 -0.19 -21.69
CA GLN A 413 -3.00 -0.43 -20.71
C GLN A 413 -3.50 -1.30 -19.57
N ILE A 414 -2.57 -1.96 -18.89
CA ILE A 414 -2.79 -2.75 -17.67
C ILE A 414 -1.78 -2.33 -16.60
N PRO A 415 -1.98 -2.66 -15.31
CA PRO A 415 -1.01 -2.39 -14.26
C PRO A 415 0.32 -3.10 -14.53
N HIS A 416 1.44 -2.50 -14.10
CA HIS A 416 2.72 -3.21 -14.09
C HIS A 416 2.63 -4.42 -13.15
N TYR A 417 3.11 -5.58 -13.60
CA TYR A 417 2.94 -6.85 -12.88
C TYR A 417 3.48 -6.79 -11.43
N ASN A 418 4.68 -6.27 -11.20
CA ASN A 418 5.30 -6.34 -9.87
C ASN A 418 4.92 -5.20 -8.91
N SER A 419 4.48 -4.05 -9.43
CA SER A 419 4.38 -2.80 -8.67
C SER A 419 3.05 -2.10 -8.83
N PHE A 420 2.17 -2.63 -9.69
CA PHE A 420 0.91 -2.04 -10.13
C PHE A 420 1.08 -0.73 -10.95
N TYR A 421 1.99 0.14 -10.53
CA TYR A 421 2.38 1.38 -11.19
C TYR A 421 3.85 1.30 -11.67
N PRO A 422 4.23 1.97 -12.76
CA PRO A 422 3.36 2.70 -13.69
C PRO A 422 2.44 1.73 -14.45
N SER A 423 1.46 2.25 -15.19
CA SER A 423 0.76 1.44 -16.18
C SER A 423 1.72 1.01 -17.30
N VAL A 424 1.42 -0.10 -17.96
CA VAL A 424 2.16 -0.61 -19.12
C VAL A 424 1.19 -0.91 -20.26
N ASN A 425 1.68 -0.88 -21.51
CA ASN A 425 0.90 -1.31 -22.65
C ASN A 425 0.37 -2.73 -22.44
N ALA A 426 -0.91 -2.94 -22.76
CA ALA A 426 -1.50 -4.27 -22.70
C ALA A 426 -0.76 -5.21 -23.65
N PRO A 427 -0.28 -6.38 -23.18
CA PRO A 427 0.28 -7.41 -24.03
C PRO A 427 -0.70 -7.91 -25.10
N ALA A 428 -0.21 -8.56 -26.15
CA ALA A 428 -1.03 -9.04 -27.26
C ALA A 428 -2.16 -9.99 -26.83
N ASP A 429 -1.97 -10.76 -25.76
CA ASP A 429 -2.98 -11.69 -25.22
C ASP A 429 -4.22 -10.96 -24.66
N TYR A 430 -4.11 -9.65 -24.40
CA TYR A 430 -5.22 -8.80 -23.98
C TYR A 430 -5.85 -8.02 -25.15
N LEU A 431 -5.45 -8.26 -26.39
CA LEU A 431 -5.87 -7.46 -27.55
C LEU A 431 -6.51 -8.34 -28.62
N VAL A 432 -7.72 -7.98 -29.03
CA VAL A 432 -8.39 -8.62 -30.17
C VAL A 432 -7.76 -8.12 -31.47
N ASN A 433 -7.24 -9.05 -32.28
CA ASN A 433 -6.57 -8.73 -33.55
C ASN A 433 -5.40 -7.73 -33.40
N GLY A 434 -4.69 -7.75 -32.27
CA GLY A 434 -3.65 -6.78 -31.90
C GLY A 434 -2.35 -6.78 -32.74
N GLY A 435 -2.36 -7.34 -33.95
CA GLY A 435 -1.19 -7.39 -34.84
C GLY A 435 -0.96 -6.06 -35.57
N GLY A 436 0.30 -5.71 -35.82
CA GLY A 436 0.65 -4.53 -36.64
C GLY A 436 0.51 -3.16 -35.97
N GLY A 437 0.35 -3.10 -34.64
CA GLY A 437 0.30 -1.86 -33.86
C GLY A 437 -1.12 -1.37 -33.54
N ASN A 438 -2.14 -2.04 -34.07
CA ASN A 438 -3.54 -1.73 -33.84
C ASN A 438 -4.34 -2.98 -33.45
N CYS A 439 -5.49 -2.77 -32.80
CA CYS A 439 -6.39 -3.80 -32.30
C CYS A 439 -7.86 -3.38 -32.49
N ASP A 440 -8.79 -4.30 -32.26
CA ASP A 440 -10.23 -4.02 -32.37
C ASP A 440 -10.92 -3.82 -31.01
N ALA A 441 -10.30 -4.32 -29.93
CA ALA A 441 -10.83 -4.32 -28.58
C ALA A 441 -9.78 -4.80 -27.56
N PHE A 442 -9.99 -4.49 -26.29
CA PHE A 442 -9.33 -5.18 -25.19
C PHE A 442 -10.10 -6.47 -24.85
N THR A 443 -9.39 -7.51 -24.46
CA THR A 443 -9.96 -8.79 -24.02
C THR A 443 -9.21 -9.37 -22.83
N MET A 444 -9.87 -10.20 -22.03
CA MET A 444 -9.23 -10.98 -20.98
C MET A 444 -10.00 -12.27 -20.69
N ASN A 445 -9.27 -13.32 -20.33
CA ASN A 445 -9.78 -14.58 -19.82
C ASN A 445 -9.99 -14.50 -18.31
N VAL A 446 -11.14 -14.98 -17.84
CA VAL A 446 -11.53 -15.02 -16.43
C VAL A 446 -12.13 -16.39 -16.13
N ARG A 447 -11.60 -17.08 -15.13
CA ARG A 447 -12.16 -18.33 -14.63
C ARG A 447 -13.24 -18.01 -13.61
N ILE A 448 -14.43 -18.57 -13.78
CA ILE A 448 -15.55 -18.41 -12.85
C ILE A 448 -15.89 -19.75 -12.20
N ASP A 449 -16.03 -19.74 -10.88
CA ASP A 449 -16.48 -20.87 -10.06
C ASP A 449 -17.30 -20.40 -8.83
N ASN A 450 -18.58 -20.77 -8.80
CA ASN A 450 -19.53 -20.48 -7.72
C ASN A 450 -19.91 -21.74 -6.91
N SER A 451 -19.12 -22.81 -7.00
CA SER A 451 -19.39 -24.06 -6.31
C SER A 451 -19.02 -24.00 -4.82
N ALA A 452 -19.79 -24.70 -3.99
CA ALA A 452 -19.51 -24.85 -2.55
C ALA A 452 -18.73 -26.14 -2.26
N CYS A 453 -17.92 -26.10 -1.21
CA CYS A 453 -17.24 -27.27 -0.66
C CYS A 453 -18.21 -28.23 0.03
N GLN A 454 -17.77 -29.47 0.20
CA GLN A 454 -18.40 -30.47 1.07
C GLN A 454 -17.33 -31.09 1.97
N ALA A 455 -17.64 -31.17 3.26
CA ALA A 455 -16.79 -31.75 4.30
C ALA A 455 -17.55 -32.89 5.00
N GLU A 456 -16.90 -34.04 5.15
CA GLU A 456 -17.42 -35.17 5.94
C GLU A 456 -16.26 -35.87 6.64
N ILE A 457 -16.46 -36.33 7.88
CA ILE A 457 -15.51 -37.20 8.58
C ILE A 457 -16.20 -38.54 8.77
N TYR A 458 -15.57 -39.61 8.29
CA TYR A 458 -16.12 -40.95 8.40
C TYR A 458 -15.74 -41.58 9.73
N LYS A 459 -16.52 -42.60 10.11
CA LYS A 459 -16.22 -43.39 11.30
C LYS A 459 -14.89 -44.12 11.11
N MET A 460 -14.08 -44.14 12.17
CA MET A 460 -12.85 -44.92 12.20
C MET A 460 -13.15 -46.41 12.03
N LYS A 461 -12.29 -47.09 11.27
CA LYS A 461 -12.31 -48.56 11.17
C LYS A 461 -11.15 -49.17 11.93
N VAL A 462 -11.40 -50.33 12.51
CA VAL A 462 -10.38 -51.20 13.10
C VAL A 462 -10.40 -52.50 12.30
N ASP A 463 -9.25 -52.88 11.75
CA ASP A 463 -9.09 -54.11 10.97
C ASP A 463 -10.11 -54.24 9.82
N GLY A 464 -10.43 -53.10 9.19
CA GLY A 464 -11.36 -52.99 8.06
C GLY A 464 -12.85 -52.90 8.44
N VAL A 465 -13.18 -52.98 9.73
CA VAL A 465 -14.57 -52.92 10.23
C VAL A 465 -14.83 -51.58 10.90
N GLU A 466 -15.96 -50.93 10.59
CA GLU A 466 -16.39 -49.74 11.33
C GLU A 466 -16.72 -50.10 12.79
N THR A 467 -15.92 -49.59 13.72
CA THR A 467 -15.98 -49.97 15.14
C THR A 467 -16.57 -48.90 16.04
N ASN A 468 -17.05 -47.79 15.47
CA ASN A 468 -17.79 -46.75 16.19
C ASN A 468 -19.30 -46.76 15.83
N PRO A 469 -20.08 -47.79 16.24
CA PRO A 469 -21.50 -47.88 15.91
C PRO A 469 -22.39 -46.99 16.78
N THR A 470 -21.89 -46.38 17.87
CA THR A 470 -22.70 -45.62 18.85
C THR A 470 -22.28 -44.16 18.97
N CYS A 471 -23.17 -43.28 19.45
CA CYS A 471 -22.86 -41.87 19.73
C CYS A 471 -21.83 -41.67 20.85
N CYS A 472 -21.40 -42.73 21.53
CA CYS A 472 -20.47 -42.65 22.66
C CYS A 472 -19.01 -42.50 22.22
N GLY A 473 -18.67 -42.81 20.96
CA GLY A 473 -17.36 -42.50 20.39
C GLY A 473 -16.20 -43.39 20.81
N PHE A 474 -16.43 -44.47 21.58
CA PHE A 474 -15.36 -45.38 22.01
C PHE A 474 -15.03 -46.38 20.91
N VAL A 475 -13.74 -46.49 20.58
CA VAL A 475 -13.21 -47.41 19.59
C VAL A 475 -12.26 -48.37 20.27
N LYS A 476 -12.73 -49.62 20.36
CA LYS A 476 -11.98 -50.71 20.97
C LYS A 476 -10.96 -51.28 20.00
N TYR A 477 -9.76 -51.57 20.49
CA TYR A 477 -8.70 -52.14 19.67
C TYR A 477 -7.93 -53.24 20.40
N GLY A 478 -7.43 -54.22 19.64
CA GLY A 478 -6.58 -55.29 20.14
C GLY A 478 -5.09 -55.05 19.82
N PRO A 479 -4.18 -55.84 20.42
CA PRO A 479 -2.77 -55.81 20.05
C PRO A 479 -2.58 -56.09 18.56
N GLY A 480 -1.90 -55.18 17.85
CA GLY A 480 -1.62 -55.31 16.42
C GLY A 480 -2.74 -54.88 15.47
N SER A 481 -3.87 -54.39 16.00
CA SER A 481 -4.95 -53.83 15.17
C SER A 481 -4.48 -52.65 14.33
N VAL A 482 -5.00 -52.56 13.11
CA VAL A 482 -4.79 -51.44 12.18
C VAL A 482 -5.99 -50.50 12.24
N LEU A 483 -5.71 -49.21 12.42
CA LEU A 483 -6.71 -48.16 12.45
C LEU A 483 -6.78 -47.47 11.08
N GLU A 484 -7.98 -47.16 10.61
CA GLU A 484 -8.17 -46.39 9.37
C GLU A 484 -8.92 -45.10 9.69
N LEU A 485 -8.27 -43.96 9.41
CA LEU A 485 -8.93 -42.66 9.39
C LEU A 485 -9.36 -42.33 7.97
N ALA A 486 -10.56 -41.79 7.84
CA ALA A 486 -11.10 -41.39 6.57
C ALA A 486 -11.94 -40.12 6.66
N PHE A 487 -11.79 -39.24 5.68
CA PHE A 487 -12.59 -38.02 5.55
C PHE A 487 -12.84 -37.69 4.08
N ARG A 488 -13.89 -36.92 3.80
CA ARG A 488 -14.18 -36.39 2.47
C ARG A 488 -13.93 -34.89 2.45
N ALA A 489 -13.00 -34.47 1.60
CA ALA A 489 -12.73 -33.08 1.30
C ALA A 489 -13.01 -32.84 -0.19
N TYR A 490 -14.17 -32.29 -0.52
CA TYR A 490 -14.68 -32.20 -1.88
C TYR A 490 -14.99 -30.76 -2.31
N HIS A 491 -14.55 -30.42 -3.52
CA HIS A 491 -15.00 -29.27 -4.28
C HIS A 491 -15.20 -29.72 -5.74
N PRO A 492 -16.30 -29.39 -6.43
CA PRO A 492 -16.61 -29.92 -7.76
C PRO A 492 -15.49 -29.78 -8.80
N ASN A 493 -14.82 -28.63 -8.80
CA ASN A 493 -13.75 -28.31 -9.75
C ASN A 493 -12.35 -28.27 -9.11
N ASN A 494 -12.22 -28.84 -7.90
CA ASN A 494 -11.01 -28.89 -7.09
C ASN A 494 -10.40 -27.54 -6.62
N PHE A 495 -11.11 -26.42 -6.74
CA PHE A 495 -10.68 -25.10 -6.22
C PHE A 495 -10.94 -24.95 -4.71
N ALA A 496 -10.36 -25.83 -3.90
CA ALA A 496 -10.38 -25.71 -2.45
C ALA A 496 -9.09 -26.23 -1.82
N ASP A 497 -8.68 -25.58 -0.74
CA ASP A 497 -7.66 -26.10 0.17
C ASP A 497 -8.33 -26.72 1.39
N PHE A 498 -7.80 -27.81 1.90
CA PHE A 498 -8.29 -28.45 3.11
C PHE A 498 -7.22 -28.50 4.19
N SER A 499 -7.68 -28.49 5.44
CA SER A 499 -6.90 -28.79 6.63
C SER A 499 -7.66 -29.81 7.47
N PHE A 500 -7.07 -30.98 7.63
CA PHE A 500 -7.54 -32.05 8.51
C PHE A 500 -6.61 -32.16 9.71
N THR A 501 -7.18 -31.98 10.90
CA THR A 501 -6.46 -31.99 12.17
C THR A 501 -7.04 -33.05 13.08
N VAL A 502 -6.18 -33.89 13.64
CA VAL A 502 -6.54 -34.81 14.72
C VAL A 502 -5.85 -34.33 15.99
N GLN A 503 -6.64 -33.83 16.94
CA GLN A 503 -6.17 -33.27 18.21
C GLN A 503 -6.38 -34.28 19.33
N LYS A 504 -5.30 -34.68 20.01
CA LYS A 504 -5.34 -35.59 21.17
C LYS A 504 -5.57 -34.84 22.47
N GLY A 505 -6.77 -34.96 23.04
CA GLY A 505 -7.15 -34.33 24.30
C GLY A 505 -6.70 -32.87 24.39
N THR A 506 -6.11 -32.49 25.53
CA THR A 506 -5.54 -31.16 25.78
C THR A 506 -4.03 -31.07 25.50
N CYS A 507 -3.43 -32.12 24.94
CA CYS A 507 -1.97 -32.22 24.78
C CYS A 507 -1.53 -31.88 23.35
N SER A 508 -0.34 -31.28 23.21
CA SER A 508 0.31 -31.12 21.92
C SER A 508 1.32 -32.26 21.73
N ASP A 509 1.09 -33.12 20.73
CA ASP A 509 1.97 -34.25 20.40
C ASP A 509 2.40 -34.13 18.93
N LEU A 510 3.65 -33.75 18.70
CA LEU A 510 4.20 -33.56 17.35
C LEU A 510 4.34 -34.86 16.56
N VAL A 511 4.53 -36.00 17.25
CA VAL A 511 4.65 -37.30 16.61
C VAL A 511 3.29 -37.73 16.06
N GLN A 512 2.26 -37.65 16.91
CA GLN A 512 0.90 -37.97 16.51
C GLN A 512 0.39 -37.02 15.43
N THR A 513 0.52 -35.70 15.64
CA THR A 513 0.06 -34.71 14.65
C THR A 513 0.80 -34.85 13.31
N GLY A 514 2.10 -35.16 13.31
CA GLY A 514 2.85 -35.45 12.09
C GLY A 514 2.35 -36.70 11.35
N ALA A 515 1.88 -37.71 12.09
CA ALA A 515 1.31 -38.93 11.52
C ALA A 515 -0.12 -38.75 11.01
N THR A 516 -0.93 -37.88 11.61
CA THR A 516 -2.38 -37.81 11.32
C THR A 516 -2.82 -36.58 10.55
N ASN A 517 -2.22 -35.41 10.78
CA ASN A 517 -2.72 -34.16 10.19
C ASN A 517 -2.38 -34.12 8.71
N ALA A 518 -3.31 -33.64 7.89
CA ALA A 518 -3.11 -33.52 6.46
C ALA A 518 -3.66 -32.19 5.97
N SER A 519 -2.93 -31.53 5.09
CA SER A 519 -3.40 -30.32 4.41
C SER A 519 -2.92 -30.30 2.97
N GLY A 520 -3.66 -29.58 2.14
CA GLY A 520 -3.35 -29.44 0.72
C GLY A 520 -4.56 -29.04 -0.09
N MET A 521 -4.39 -28.98 -1.41
CA MET A 521 -5.47 -28.75 -2.35
C MET A 521 -6.24 -30.05 -2.57
N VAL A 522 -7.54 -29.94 -2.82
CA VAL A 522 -8.42 -31.11 -3.04
C VAL A 522 -8.21 -31.80 -4.41
N ILE A 523 -6.97 -31.82 -4.92
CA ILE A 523 -6.60 -32.33 -6.25
C ILE A 523 -5.85 -33.68 -6.20
N ALA A 524 -5.22 -34.01 -5.06
CA ALA A 524 -4.40 -35.20 -4.89
C ALA A 524 -4.36 -35.65 -3.42
N GLY A 525 -3.73 -36.81 -3.15
CA GLY A 525 -3.48 -37.27 -1.78
C GLY A 525 -2.54 -36.33 -1.00
N ALA A 526 -2.61 -36.37 0.33
CA ALA A 526 -1.81 -35.52 1.22
C ALA A 526 -1.37 -36.29 2.47
N ASN A 527 -0.14 -36.08 2.94
CA ASN A 527 0.45 -36.75 4.12
C ASN A 527 0.17 -38.28 4.21
N GLY A 528 0.30 -39.00 3.10
CA GLY A 528 0.05 -40.45 3.04
C GLY A 528 -1.43 -40.86 3.03
N TYR A 529 -2.37 -39.91 3.09
CA TYR A 529 -3.77 -40.18 2.77
C TYR A 529 -3.93 -40.36 1.25
N ALA A 530 -4.43 -41.52 0.85
CA ALA A 530 -4.79 -41.80 -0.53
C ALA A 530 -6.16 -41.18 -0.84
N ARG A 531 -6.24 -40.40 -1.93
CA ARG A 531 -7.49 -39.77 -2.41
C ARG A 531 -8.12 -40.64 -3.49
N ASN A 532 -9.40 -40.97 -3.38
CA ASN A 532 -10.15 -41.64 -4.44
C ASN A 532 -10.95 -40.65 -5.33
N PHE A 533 -11.72 -41.17 -6.28
CA PHE A 533 -12.52 -40.37 -7.22
C PHE A 533 -13.69 -39.61 -6.56
N ALA A 534 -14.15 -40.03 -5.38
CA ALA A 534 -15.19 -39.36 -4.60
C ALA A 534 -14.62 -38.27 -3.66
N SER A 535 -13.31 -37.98 -3.77
CA SER A 535 -12.55 -37.10 -2.89
C SER A 535 -12.55 -37.54 -1.43
N ILE A 536 -12.60 -38.85 -1.20
CA ILE A 536 -12.40 -39.47 0.10
C ILE A 536 -10.90 -39.77 0.26
N TYR A 537 -10.36 -39.34 1.39
CA TYR A 537 -8.99 -39.49 1.82
C TYR A 537 -8.94 -40.57 2.88
N THR A 538 -8.14 -41.62 2.67
CA THR A 538 -7.99 -42.73 3.62
C THR A 538 -6.52 -42.95 3.97
N LYS A 539 -6.26 -43.23 5.25
CA LYS A 539 -4.93 -43.60 5.74
C LYS A 539 -5.02 -44.66 6.82
N SER A 540 -4.21 -45.70 6.67
CA SER A 540 -4.00 -46.71 7.71
C SER A 540 -2.91 -46.26 8.67
N LEU A 541 -3.15 -46.44 9.97
CA LEU A 541 -2.31 -46.03 11.07
C LEU A 541 -2.19 -47.17 12.08
N THR A 542 -1.10 -47.21 12.82
CA THR A 542 -0.99 -48.03 14.03
C THR A 542 -1.61 -47.28 15.21
N PHE A 543 -1.99 -48.01 16.27
CA PHE A 543 -2.42 -47.36 17.51
C PHE A 543 -1.30 -46.53 18.16
N ALA A 544 -0.03 -46.87 17.93
CA ALA A 544 1.10 -46.09 18.41
C ALA A 544 1.21 -44.73 17.71
N ASP A 545 0.87 -44.66 16.41
CA ASP A 545 0.84 -43.40 15.67
C ASP A 545 -0.21 -42.43 16.23
N LEU A 546 -1.37 -42.96 16.65
CA LEU A 546 -2.45 -42.16 17.24
C LEU A 546 -2.22 -41.87 18.74
N LEU A 547 -1.77 -42.85 19.52
CA LEU A 547 -1.55 -42.63 20.96
C LEU A 547 -0.31 -41.79 21.23
N GLY A 548 0.73 -41.87 20.41
CA GLY A 548 1.99 -41.12 20.56
C GLY A 548 2.51 -41.20 22.00
N ILE A 549 2.64 -40.07 22.68
CA ILE A 549 3.09 -40.02 24.10
C ILE A 549 2.19 -40.80 25.08
N CYS A 550 0.94 -41.09 24.73
CA CYS A 550 -0.02 -41.84 25.57
C CYS A 550 0.04 -43.36 25.31
N THR A 551 1.00 -43.84 24.55
CA THR A 551 1.12 -45.27 24.19
C THR A 551 1.20 -46.17 25.43
N SER A 552 1.82 -45.71 26.52
CA SER A 552 1.90 -46.47 27.78
C SER A 552 0.56 -46.62 28.51
N GLU A 553 -0.35 -45.66 28.34
CA GLU A 553 -1.69 -45.69 28.95
C GLU A 553 -2.68 -46.53 28.12
N GLY A 554 -2.40 -46.71 26.84
CA GLY A 554 -3.24 -47.48 25.91
C GLY A 554 -4.59 -46.81 25.57
N LYS A 555 -4.83 -45.58 26.03
CA LYS A 555 -6.10 -44.89 25.80
C LYS A 555 -5.91 -43.39 25.67
N ALA A 556 -6.70 -42.75 24.83
CA ALA A 556 -6.76 -41.30 24.68
C ALA A 556 -8.06 -40.91 23.95
N ALA A 557 -8.49 -39.67 24.15
CA ALA A 557 -9.59 -39.07 23.40
C ALA A 557 -9.06 -38.12 22.31
N PHE A 558 -9.75 -38.06 21.19
CA PHE A 558 -9.37 -37.34 19.99
C PHE A 558 -10.54 -36.53 19.46
N ALA A 559 -10.24 -35.34 18.94
CA ALA A 559 -11.14 -34.57 18.11
C ALA A 559 -10.56 -34.49 16.70
N GLU A 560 -11.41 -34.75 15.70
CA GLU A 560 -11.07 -34.63 14.29
C GLU A 560 -11.79 -33.41 13.73
N TYR A 561 -11.03 -32.46 13.19
CA TYR A 561 -11.58 -31.27 12.56
C TYR A 561 -11.10 -31.19 11.12
N LEU A 562 -12.06 -31.14 10.20
CA LEU A 562 -11.84 -30.90 8.78
C LEU A 562 -12.39 -29.53 8.44
N TYR A 563 -11.56 -28.69 7.83
CA TYR A 563 -11.97 -27.43 7.24
C TYR A 563 -11.54 -27.38 5.78
N LEU A 564 -12.44 -26.91 4.91
CA LEU A 564 -12.19 -26.61 3.51
C LEU A 564 -12.38 -25.12 3.28
N ASN A 565 -11.35 -24.48 2.76
CA ASN A 565 -11.37 -23.11 2.25
C ASN A 565 -11.60 -23.15 0.74
N ALA A 566 -12.73 -22.64 0.27
CA ALA A 566 -12.98 -22.47 -1.16
C ALA A 566 -12.08 -21.33 -1.70
N LEU A 567 -11.44 -21.55 -2.84
CA LEU A 567 -10.48 -20.58 -3.39
C LEU A 567 -11.12 -19.44 -4.18
N SER A 568 -12.45 -19.46 -4.37
CA SER A 568 -13.14 -18.42 -5.15
C SER A 568 -13.03 -17.04 -4.50
N THR A 569 -12.87 -15.99 -5.32
CA THR A 569 -12.81 -14.59 -4.88
C THR A 569 -13.75 -13.70 -5.69
N ASP A 570 -14.26 -12.62 -5.11
CA ASP A 570 -14.95 -11.55 -5.87
C ASP A 570 -13.98 -10.47 -6.40
N GLY A 571 -12.68 -10.71 -6.26
CA GLY A 571 -11.62 -9.77 -6.57
C GLY A 571 -11.17 -8.92 -5.37
N ASN A 572 -11.99 -8.81 -4.32
CA ASN A 572 -11.71 -8.04 -3.10
C ASN A 572 -11.37 -8.93 -1.90
N SER A 573 -12.12 -10.00 -1.75
CA SER A 573 -12.10 -10.93 -0.61
C SER A 573 -12.24 -12.38 -1.08
N GLU A 574 -11.80 -13.30 -0.23
CA GLU A 574 -12.13 -14.72 -0.35
C GLU A 574 -13.62 -14.93 -0.06
N LEU A 575 -14.23 -15.91 -0.74
CA LEU A 575 -15.67 -16.18 -0.64
C LEU A 575 -15.97 -17.31 0.35
N ASN A 576 -15.77 -17.03 1.64
CA ASN A 576 -15.93 -18.01 2.73
C ASN A 576 -17.33 -18.63 2.82
N ALA A 577 -18.34 -18.04 2.16
CA ALA A 577 -19.67 -18.63 2.05
C ALA A 577 -19.69 -19.97 1.28
N PHE A 578 -18.60 -20.32 0.58
CA PHE A 578 -18.41 -21.58 -0.12
C PHE A 578 -17.56 -22.59 0.67
N ASP A 579 -17.11 -22.24 1.87
CA ASP A 579 -16.36 -23.12 2.75
C ASP A 579 -17.23 -24.23 3.33
N ALA A 580 -16.58 -25.29 3.81
CA ALA A 580 -17.25 -26.34 4.56
C ALA A 580 -16.37 -26.83 5.71
N SER A 581 -16.99 -27.34 6.76
CA SER A 581 -16.27 -27.98 7.85
C SER A 581 -17.03 -29.16 8.42
N ALA A 582 -16.29 -30.11 8.98
CA ALA A 582 -16.84 -31.24 9.71
C ALA A 582 -16.05 -31.44 11.01
N LEU A 583 -16.74 -31.89 12.04
CA LEU A 583 -16.16 -32.20 13.35
C LEU A 583 -16.63 -33.60 13.77
N ALA A 584 -15.69 -34.43 14.20
CA ALA A 584 -15.97 -35.71 14.84
C ALA A 584 -15.07 -35.88 16.07
N ALA A 585 -15.41 -36.85 16.91
CA ALA A 585 -14.59 -37.20 18.06
C ALA A 585 -14.67 -38.71 18.31
N PHE A 586 -13.58 -39.27 18.82
CA PHE A 586 -13.50 -40.65 19.24
C PHE A 586 -12.53 -40.82 20.41
N ALA A 587 -12.62 -41.93 21.12
CA ALA A 587 -11.68 -42.32 22.16
C ALA A 587 -11.20 -43.74 21.92
N LEU A 588 -9.89 -43.95 21.96
CA LEU A 588 -9.30 -45.28 21.89
C LEU A 588 -9.36 -45.96 23.26
N GLU A 589 -9.81 -47.20 23.29
CA GLU A 589 -9.85 -48.04 24.47
C GLU A 589 -9.28 -49.43 24.13
N PRO A 590 -8.36 -49.98 24.93
CA PRO A 590 -7.87 -51.34 24.72
C PRO A 590 -8.99 -52.34 25.07
N MET A 591 -9.05 -53.46 24.33
CA MET A 591 -10.02 -54.54 24.59
C MET A 591 -9.83 -55.27 25.92
#